data_AF-A0A135VXT6-F1
#
_entry.id   AF-A0A135VXT6-F1
#
_cell.length_a   1.000
_cell.length_b   1.000
_cell.length_c   1.000
_cell.angle_alpha   90.00
_cell.angle_beta   90.00
_cell.angle_gamma   90.00
#
_symmetry.space_group_name_H-M   'P 1'
#
loop_
_entity.id
_entity.type
_entity.pdbx_description
1 polymer ?
#
loop_
_entity_poly.entity_id
_entity_poly.type
_entity_poly.pdbx_seq_one_letter_code
_entity_poly.pdbx_strand_id
1 'polypeptide(L)'
;MQIMLISLGLGLFLVGIGATPVSMLPPVMLALGFSPLVAVALPAIGYDPLTTFALLGVPAQVFNTEYNAATGGAVALWESSLTFAWYMPVITTGIAISMLWIAGGRELLLQKEGLLLATVCGVTAGFVAILSNLSFVDQTILTNVFAGAAVVFVLLLYLKVRGKPLLDRGILDEEDLRTEEGMTLKRASLPWVILVILCFAVTLIIPLKQLLIGPLDLVIQIGNYPRPISTKWLWQAYTLMLIATLVSIPFFRRDRKTLSDTFSKFMKRAPRPVLAAAIFFAMAEVMNFSGYFPAVDGTWTFPVDGSNNMINLLATLTSSALGTAYPLTAAFLGLLAGFISGSETSAIAMFTRYHHETSVLIGANSMVVAASNGVGGGLASVLSPAKIQNAAAVIDKIGIEGEVIRYGVVVAVLMTLATAIMTMLWAFGGG
;
A
#
# COMPACT_ATOMS: atom_id res chain seq x y z
N MET A 1 7.35 21.57 2.60
CA MET A 1 7.52 21.01 3.97
C MET A 1 6.26 20.31 4.45
N GLN A 2 5.16 21.03 4.75
CA GLN A 2 3.91 20.42 5.28
C GLN A 2 3.38 19.28 4.40
N ILE A 3 3.38 19.46 3.08
CA ILE A 3 3.00 18.42 2.11
C ILE A 3 3.80 17.13 2.32
N MET A 4 5.13 17.24 2.40
CA MET A 4 6.02 16.07 2.60
C MET A 4 5.83 15.46 3.99
N LEU A 5 5.67 16.28 5.02
CA LEU A 5 5.51 15.80 6.39
C LEU A 5 4.22 14.99 6.56
N ILE A 6 3.11 15.49 6.02
CA ILE A 6 1.77 14.94 6.25
C ILE A 6 1.47 13.83 5.26
N SER A 7 1.59 14.11 3.97
CA SER A 7 1.10 13.17 2.95
C SER A 7 2.11 12.08 2.61
N LEU A 8 3.42 12.35 2.71
CA LEU A 8 4.47 11.34 2.49
C LEU A 8 4.94 10.73 3.81
N GLY A 9 5.54 11.50 4.72
CA GLY A 9 6.09 10.97 5.97
C GLY A 9 5.04 10.31 6.88
N LEU A 10 4.05 11.07 7.32
CA LEU A 10 2.96 10.54 8.14
C LEU A 10 2.06 9.59 7.34
N GLY A 11 1.85 9.83 6.04
CA GLY A 11 1.10 8.92 5.16
C GLY A 11 1.69 7.52 5.11
N LEU A 12 2.99 7.40 4.85
CA LEU A 12 3.73 6.13 4.85
C LEU A 12 3.70 5.46 6.23
N PHE A 13 3.89 6.24 7.29
CA PHE A 13 3.83 5.71 8.65
C PHE A 13 2.46 5.12 8.99
N LEU A 14 1.39 5.87 8.72
CA LEU A 14 0.01 5.47 9.02
C LEU A 14 -0.41 4.25 8.20
N VAL A 15 -0.12 4.23 6.89
CA VAL A 15 -0.51 3.09 6.05
C VAL A 15 0.22 1.80 6.48
N GLY A 16 1.45 1.92 6.99
CA GLY A 16 2.23 0.81 7.54
C GLY A 16 1.54 0.10 8.70
N ILE A 17 0.85 0.84 9.57
CA ILE A 17 0.15 0.28 10.75
C ILE A 17 -1.33 -0.05 10.51
N GLY A 18 -1.82 0.04 9.27
CA GLY A 18 -3.22 -0.28 8.95
C GLY A 18 -4.12 0.91 8.66
N ALA A 19 -3.62 2.13 8.84
CA ALA A 19 -4.42 3.35 8.83
C ALA A 19 -4.33 4.05 7.46
N THR A 20 -5.39 3.98 6.66
CA THR A 20 -5.35 4.45 5.27
C THR A 20 -5.33 5.99 5.17
N PRO A 21 -4.22 6.61 4.68
CA PRO A 21 -4.06 8.07 4.66
C PRO A 21 -5.14 8.80 3.85
N VAL A 22 -5.58 8.18 2.76
CA VAL A 22 -6.60 8.74 1.84
C VAL A 22 -7.92 9.07 2.54
N SER A 23 -8.28 8.38 3.63
CA SER A 23 -9.52 8.66 4.37
C SER A 23 -9.29 9.52 5.61
N MET A 24 -8.05 9.68 6.04
CA MET A 24 -7.75 10.30 7.34
C MET A 24 -7.16 11.70 7.23
N LEU A 25 -6.28 11.91 6.26
CA LEU A 25 -5.57 13.17 6.12
C LEU A 25 -6.37 14.27 5.38
N PRO A 26 -7.40 14.01 4.55
CA PRO A 26 -8.11 15.11 3.89
C PRO A 26 -8.69 16.18 4.84
N PRO A 27 -9.33 15.85 5.98
CA PRO A 27 -9.75 16.86 6.95
C PRO A 27 -8.59 17.67 7.53
N VAL A 28 -7.46 17.00 7.82
CA VAL A 28 -6.25 17.65 8.35
C VAL A 28 -5.71 18.63 7.33
N MET A 29 -5.68 18.25 6.06
CA MET A 29 -5.22 19.10 4.98
C MET A 29 -6.14 20.29 4.73
N LEU A 30 -7.46 20.10 4.79
CA LEU A 30 -8.39 21.23 4.72
C LEU A 30 -8.20 22.21 5.88
N ALA A 31 -8.03 21.70 7.10
CA ALA A 31 -7.79 22.54 8.28
C ALA A 31 -6.49 23.36 8.16
N LEU A 32 -5.49 22.86 7.43
CA LEU A 32 -4.26 23.57 7.11
C LEU A 32 -4.38 24.56 5.94
N GLY A 33 -5.58 24.76 5.40
CA GLY A 33 -5.86 25.73 4.34
C GLY A 33 -5.62 25.22 2.91
N PHE A 34 -5.40 23.91 2.71
CA PHE A 34 -5.30 23.36 1.37
C PHE A 34 -6.67 23.32 0.67
N SER A 35 -6.68 23.43 -0.66
CA SER A 35 -7.92 23.29 -1.43
C SER A 35 -8.48 21.86 -1.31
N PRO A 36 -9.80 21.66 -1.49
CA PRO A 36 -10.41 20.32 -1.48
C PRO A 36 -9.73 19.31 -2.40
N LEU A 37 -9.34 19.75 -3.61
CA LEU A 37 -8.63 18.90 -4.56
C LEU A 37 -7.30 18.43 -3.98
N VAL A 38 -6.50 19.35 -3.44
CA VAL A 38 -5.17 19.06 -2.91
C VAL A 38 -5.27 18.21 -1.63
N ALA A 39 -6.27 18.49 -0.80
CA ALA A 39 -6.58 17.74 0.41
C ALA A 39 -6.96 16.27 0.14
N VAL A 40 -7.56 15.97 -1.02
CA VAL A 40 -7.85 14.59 -1.42
C VAL A 40 -6.70 13.96 -2.20
N ALA A 41 -6.10 14.68 -3.13
CA ALA A 41 -5.09 14.17 -4.05
C ALA A 41 -3.77 13.82 -3.34
N LEU A 42 -3.27 14.68 -2.44
CA LEU A 42 -1.98 14.43 -1.79
C LEU A 42 -1.99 13.22 -0.86
N PRO A 43 -2.99 13.01 0.01
CA PRO A 43 -3.09 11.79 0.80
C PRO A 43 -3.38 10.55 -0.03
N ALA A 44 -4.01 10.70 -1.19
CA ALA A 44 -4.26 9.60 -2.09
C ALA A 44 -2.98 9.09 -2.76
N ILE A 45 -2.00 9.96 -3.03
CA ILE A 45 -0.78 9.61 -3.75
C ILE A 45 0.46 9.45 -2.86
N GLY A 46 0.50 10.13 -1.72
CA GLY A 46 1.74 10.24 -0.92
C GLY A 46 2.19 8.92 -0.29
N TYR A 47 1.30 7.96 -0.11
CA TYR A 47 1.64 6.63 0.41
C TYR A 47 1.76 5.55 -0.68
N ASP A 48 1.31 5.84 -1.90
CA ASP A 48 1.33 4.93 -3.05
C ASP A 48 2.68 4.22 -3.25
N PRO A 49 3.84 4.90 -3.18
CA PRO A 49 5.10 4.27 -3.58
C PRO A 49 5.46 3.06 -2.71
N LEU A 50 5.09 3.02 -1.43
CA LEU A 50 5.40 1.88 -0.54
C LEU A 50 4.13 1.10 -0.15
N THR A 51 3.11 1.11 -0.99
CA THR A 51 1.87 0.36 -0.72
C THR A 51 2.14 -1.13 -0.52
N THR A 52 3.19 -1.68 -1.16
CA THR A 52 3.65 -3.07 -0.98
C THR A 52 3.90 -3.44 0.49
N PHE A 53 4.33 -2.47 1.29
CA PHE A 53 4.65 -2.63 2.70
C PHE A 53 3.53 -2.14 3.64
N ALA A 54 2.35 -1.83 3.12
CA ALA A 54 1.20 -1.38 3.89
C ALA A 54 0.63 -2.51 4.76
N LEU A 55 -0.14 -2.13 5.79
CA LEU A 55 -0.88 -3.05 6.64
C LEU A 55 0.03 -4.11 7.29
N LEU A 56 1.21 -3.74 7.79
CA LEU A 56 2.23 -4.67 8.29
C LEU A 56 2.77 -5.60 7.18
N GLY A 57 2.94 -5.08 5.97
CA GLY A 57 3.49 -5.81 4.82
C GLY A 57 2.58 -6.91 4.26
N VAL A 58 1.26 -6.75 4.34
CA VAL A 58 0.31 -7.75 3.78
C VAL A 58 0.51 -7.96 2.28
N PRO A 59 0.64 -6.93 1.42
CA PRO A 59 0.85 -7.15 -0.01
C PRO A 59 2.16 -7.91 -0.31
N ALA A 60 3.26 -7.56 0.37
CA ALA A 60 4.52 -8.29 0.31
C ALA A 60 4.38 -9.78 0.71
N GLN A 61 3.63 -10.07 1.78
CA GLN A 61 3.37 -11.45 2.22
C GLN A 61 2.53 -12.24 1.22
N VAL A 62 1.51 -11.61 0.62
CA VAL A 62 0.70 -12.24 -0.43
C VAL A 62 1.57 -12.50 -1.66
N PHE A 63 2.39 -11.55 -2.09
CA PHE A 63 3.34 -11.77 -3.18
C PHE A 63 4.27 -12.95 -2.90
N ASN A 64 4.89 -12.98 -1.72
CA ASN A 64 5.79 -14.08 -1.34
C ASN A 64 5.07 -15.44 -1.37
N THR A 65 3.83 -15.49 -0.87
CA THR A 65 3.01 -16.71 -0.87
C THR A 65 2.69 -17.18 -2.28
N GLU A 66 2.23 -16.28 -3.15
CA GLU A 66 1.85 -16.62 -4.53
C GLU A 66 3.06 -16.92 -5.42
N TYR A 67 4.18 -16.22 -5.21
CA TYR A 67 5.42 -16.47 -5.93
C TYR A 67 6.06 -17.82 -5.55
N ASN A 68 6.09 -18.15 -4.25
CA ASN A 68 6.55 -19.47 -3.80
C ASN A 68 5.63 -20.59 -4.28
N ALA A 69 4.31 -20.36 -4.31
CA ALA A 69 3.36 -21.31 -4.88
C ALA A 69 3.57 -21.53 -6.39
N ALA A 70 3.91 -20.47 -7.15
CA ALA A 70 4.16 -20.57 -8.59
C ALA A 70 5.50 -21.28 -8.90
N THR A 71 6.54 -21.01 -8.13
CA THR A 71 7.89 -21.54 -8.36
C THR A 71 8.14 -22.92 -7.74
N GLY A 72 7.34 -23.32 -6.76
CA GLY A 72 7.65 -24.44 -5.87
C GLY A 72 8.86 -24.19 -4.97
N GLY A 73 9.35 -22.96 -4.90
CA GLY A 73 10.52 -22.54 -4.13
C GLY A 73 10.19 -22.08 -2.70
N ALA A 74 11.23 -21.75 -1.96
CA ALA A 74 11.16 -21.24 -0.58
C ALA A 74 11.94 -19.92 -0.44
N VAL A 75 11.57 -18.93 -1.25
CA VAL A 75 12.14 -17.58 -1.18
C VAL A 75 11.68 -16.92 0.13
N ALA A 76 12.62 -16.34 0.86
CA ALA A 76 12.31 -15.65 2.11
C ALA A 76 11.54 -14.34 1.87
N LEU A 77 10.75 -13.90 2.85
CA LEU A 77 9.95 -12.68 2.72
C LEU A 77 10.83 -11.47 2.40
N TRP A 78 11.94 -11.28 3.14
CA TRP A 78 12.87 -10.17 2.91
C TRP A 78 13.45 -10.17 1.49
N GLU A 79 13.73 -11.34 0.91
CA GLU A 79 14.36 -11.48 -0.42
C GLU A 79 13.39 -11.05 -1.53
N SER A 80 12.18 -11.62 -1.52
CA SER A 80 11.13 -11.19 -2.45
C SER A 80 10.78 -9.71 -2.29
N SER A 81 10.82 -9.19 -1.06
CA SER A 81 10.52 -7.80 -0.73
C SER A 81 11.64 -6.82 -1.07
N LEU A 82 12.89 -7.28 -1.05
CA LEU A 82 14.05 -6.50 -1.49
C LEU A 82 13.93 -6.17 -2.97
N THR A 83 13.38 -7.10 -3.78
CA THR A 83 13.10 -6.84 -5.21
C THR A 83 12.13 -5.68 -5.39
N PHE A 84 11.07 -5.57 -4.58
CA PHE A 84 10.22 -4.37 -4.56
C PHE A 84 10.99 -3.14 -4.12
N ALA A 85 11.77 -3.25 -3.04
CA ALA A 85 12.50 -2.14 -2.46
C ALA A 85 13.48 -1.47 -3.44
N TRP A 86 14.05 -2.22 -4.38
CA TRP A 86 14.94 -1.66 -5.42
C TRP A 86 14.26 -0.64 -6.34
N TYR A 87 12.95 -0.75 -6.56
CA TYR A 87 12.21 0.28 -7.32
C TYR A 87 12.04 1.58 -6.52
N MET A 88 12.08 1.50 -5.19
CA MET A 88 11.54 2.53 -4.32
C MET A 88 12.30 3.85 -4.34
N PRO A 89 13.64 3.92 -4.41
CA PRO A 89 14.34 5.22 -4.50
C PRO A 89 13.86 6.08 -5.67
N VAL A 90 13.54 5.48 -6.81
CA VAL A 90 13.03 6.21 -7.98
C VAL A 90 11.56 6.57 -7.78
N ILE A 91 10.72 5.60 -7.40
CA ILE A 91 9.27 5.78 -7.34
C ILE A 91 8.86 6.72 -6.19
N THR A 92 9.43 6.57 -5.00
CA THR A 92 9.17 7.48 -3.86
C THR A 92 9.62 8.92 -4.16
N THR A 93 10.77 9.09 -4.83
CA THR A 93 11.27 10.41 -5.24
C THR A 93 10.40 11.04 -6.31
N GLY A 94 10.01 10.28 -7.32
CA GLY A 94 9.09 10.75 -8.36
C GLY A 94 7.76 11.19 -7.77
N ILE A 95 7.17 10.38 -6.87
CA ILE A 95 5.93 10.73 -6.16
C ILE A 95 6.11 12.00 -5.31
N ALA A 96 7.18 12.09 -4.52
CA ALA A 96 7.45 13.27 -3.70
C ALA A 96 7.55 14.55 -4.57
N ILE A 97 8.18 14.48 -5.74
CA ILE A 97 8.27 15.60 -6.68
C ILE A 97 6.89 15.90 -7.28
N SER A 98 6.13 14.89 -7.68
CA SER A 98 4.79 15.04 -8.23
C SER A 98 3.79 15.68 -7.26
N MET A 99 3.96 15.45 -5.95
CA MET A 99 3.14 16.10 -4.92
C MET A 99 3.33 17.62 -4.89
N LEU A 100 4.52 18.14 -5.24
CA LEU A 100 4.73 19.58 -5.39
C LEU A 100 3.91 20.14 -6.56
N TRP A 101 3.88 19.40 -7.67
CA TRP A 101 3.09 19.77 -8.84
C TRP A 101 1.59 19.75 -8.56
N ILE A 102 1.09 18.75 -7.84
CA ILE A 102 -0.34 18.68 -7.47
C ILE A 102 -0.73 19.83 -6.55
N ALA A 103 0.12 20.17 -5.58
CA ALA A 103 -0.23 21.17 -4.57
C ALA A 103 -0.13 22.63 -5.05
N GLY A 104 0.86 22.95 -5.89
CA GLY A 104 1.17 24.33 -6.28
C GLY A 104 1.55 24.49 -7.75
N GLY A 105 1.25 23.51 -8.59
CA GLY A 105 1.49 23.57 -10.03
C GLY A 105 2.97 23.68 -10.40
N ARG A 106 3.23 24.37 -11.53
CA ARG A 106 4.59 24.58 -12.04
C ARG A 106 5.44 25.47 -11.13
N GLU A 107 4.82 26.43 -10.44
CA GLU A 107 5.54 27.35 -9.56
C GLU A 107 6.21 26.60 -8.41
N LEU A 108 5.44 25.78 -7.68
CA LEU A 108 5.98 25.00 -6.57
C LEU A 108 6.94 23.89 -7.04
N LEU A 109 6.68 23.30 -8.21
CA LEU A 109 7.58 22.30 -8.82
C LEU A 109 8.96 22.87 -9.17
N LEU A 110 9.04 24.13 -9.61
CA LEU A 110 10.29 24.76 -10.01
C LEU A 110 11.07 25.39 -8.83
N GLN A 111 10.49 25.41 -7.63
CA GLN A 111 11.17 25.90 -6.44
C GLN A 111 12.30 24.95 -6.02
N LYS A 112 13.53 25.46 -6.04
CA LYS A 112 14.75 24.70 -5.68
C LYS A 112 14.66 24.07 -4.28
N GLU A 113 14.17 24.82 -3.29
CA GLU A 113 14.03 24.33 -1.92
C GLU A 113 12.95 23.24 -1.83
N GLY A 114 11.86 23.37 -2.58
CA GLY A 114 10.82 22.34 -2.69
C GLY A 114 11.35 21.05 -3.30
N LEU A 115 12.04 21.14 -4.45
CA LEU A 115 12.65 20.00 -5.13
C LEU A 115 13.70 19.31 -4.26
N LEU A 116 14.55 20.08 -3.57
CA LEU A 116 15.54 19.53 -2.64
C LEU A 116 14.85 18.71 -1.55
N LEU A 117 13.82 19.28 -0.91
CA LEU A 117 13.09 18.58 0.15
C LEU A 117 12.36 17.33 -0.36
N ALA A 118 11.68 17.42 -1.50
CA ALA A 118 11.00 16.28 -2.11
C ALA A 118 11.99 15.16 -2.45
N THR A 119 13.13 15.52 -3.04
CA THR A 119 14.18 14.55 -3.38
C THR A 119 14.75 13.89 -2.14
N VAL A 120 15.12 14.69 -1.12
CA VAL A 120 15.66 14.15 0.14
C VAL A 120 14.65 13.23 0.82
N CYS A 121 13.37 13.61 0.89
CA CYS A 121 12.32 12.77 1.47
C CYS A 121 12.09 11.47 0.69
N GLY A 122 11.96 11.56 -0.64
CA GLY A 122 11.77 10.38 -1.49
C GLY A 122 12.94 9.42 -1.39
N VAL A 123 14.16 9.91 -1.61
CA VAL A 123 15.40 9.12 -1.48
C VAL A 123 15.47 8.47 -0.09
N THR A 124 15.16 9.21 0.98
CA THR A 124 15.12 8.65 2.34
C THR A 124 14.13 7.49 2.45
N ALA A 125 12.89 7.67 2.00
CA ALA A 125 11.87 6.61 2.05
C ALA A 125 12.31 5.36 1.25
N GLY A 126 12.81 5.56 0.03
CA GLY A 126 13.27 4.47 -0.83
C GLY A 126 14.49 3.73 -0.29
N PHE A 127 15.49 4.43 0.24
CA PHE A 127 16.64 3.77 0.87
C PHE A 127 16.27 3.03 2.14
N VAL A 128 15.40 3.59 2.98
CA VAL A 128 14.92 2.88 4.17
C VAL A 128 14.11 1.64 3.79
N ALA A 129 13.40 1.66 2.66
CA ALA A 129 12.78 0.46 2.12
C ALA A 129 13.80 -0.63 1.78
N ILE A 130 14.92 -0.27 1.16
CA ILE A 130 16.01 -1.22 0.88
C ILE A 130 16.61 -1.74 2.18
N LEU A 131 17.01 -0.85 3.09
CA LEU A 131 17.64 -1.21 4.36
C LEU A 131 16.77 -2.14 5.20
N SER A 132 15.45 -1.90 5.25
CA SER A 132 14.51 -2.72 6.01
C SER A 132 14.37 -4.15 5.47
N ASN A 133 14.71 -4.37 4.20
CA ASN A 133 14.60 -5.65 3.50
C ASN A 133 15.96 -6.30 3.22
N LEU A 134 17.06 -5.79 3.80
CA LEU A 134 18.33 -6.51 3.80
C LEU A 134 18.24 -7.73 4.71
N SER A 135 18.93 -8.81 4.35
CA SER A 135 18.87 -10.09 5.06
C SER A 135 19.21 -10.03 6.55
N PHE A 136 20.08 -9.10 6.94
CA PHE A 136 20.48 -8.92 8.35
C PHE A 136 19.54 -7.99 9.15
N VAL A 137 18.66 -7.24 8.47
CA VAL A 137 17.65 -6.39 9.13
C VAL A 137 16.32 -7.15 9.25
N ASP A 138 15.86 -7.75 8.14
CA ASP A 138 14.65 -8.59 8.07
C ASP A 138 13.43 -7.95 8.77
N GLN A 139 13.15 -6.69 8.44
CA GLN A 139 12.01 -5.93 8.96
C GLN A 139 11.04 -5.52 7.87
N THR A 140 10.78 -6.40 6.89
CA THR A 140 9.81 -6.17 5.81
C THR A 140 8.48 -5.61 6.31
N ILE A 141 7.97 -6.20 7.39
CA ILE A 141 6.67 -5.90 8.02
C ILE A 141 6.61 -4.44 8.52
N LEU A 142 7.74 -3.86 8.95
CA LEU A 142 7.81 -2.51 9.49
C LEU A 142 8.39 -1.48 8.51
N THR A 143 8.64 -1.88 7.25
CA THR A 143 9.30 -1.03 6.25
C THR A 143 8.63 0.34 6.12
N ASN A 144 7.29 0.38 6.02
CA ASN A 144 6.55 1.65 5.91
C ASN A 144 6.65 2.53 7.15
N VAL A 145 6.61 1.91 8.33
CA VAL A 145 6.73 2.59 9.62
C VAL A 145 8.10 3.24 9.72
N PHE A 146 9.16 2.52 9.37
CA PHE A 146 10.52 3.06 9.38
C PHE A 146 10.74 4.12 8.30
N ALA A 147 10.25 3.90 7.08
CA ALA A 147 10.36 4.87 5.99
C ALA A 147 9.65 6.19 6.33
N GLY A 148 8.40 6.12 6.80
CA GLY A 148 7.65 7.29 7.23
C GLY A 148 8.30 8.03 8.41
N ALA A 149 8.74 7.30 9.44
CA ALA A 149 9.45 7.88 10.58
C ALA A 149 10.77 8.54 10.18
N ALA A 150 11.53 7.93 9.27
CA ALA A 150 12.78 8.49 8.76
C ALA A 150 12.55 9.78 7.96
N VAL A 151 11.52 9.81 7.10
CA VAL A 151 11.13 11.04 6.39
C VAL A 151 10.77 12.15 7.37
N VAL A 152 9.92 11.86 8.38
CA VAL A 152 9.58 12.83 9.42
C VAL A 152 10.83 13.31 10.16
N PHE A 153 11.73 12.41 10.54
CA PHE A 153 12.97 12.75 11.23
C PHE A 153 13.87 13.67 10.40
N VAL A 154 14.10 13.35 9.12
CA VAL A 154 14.91 14.17 8.20
C VAL A 154 14.31 15.57 8.03
N LEU A 155 12.99 15.64 7.93
CA LEU A 155 12.26 16.90 7.86
C LEU A 155 12.41 17.75 9.13
N LEU A 156 12.30 17.15 10.32
CA LEU A 156 12.52 17.85 11.59
C LEU A 156 13.98 18.28 11.77
N LEU A 157 14.93 17.44 11.35
CA LEU A 157 16.36 17.77 11.32
C LEU A 157 16.63 18.96 10.40
N TYR A 158 16.01 18.99 9.22
CA TYR A 158 16.09 20.11 8.29
C TYR A 158 15.64 21.43 8.93
N LEU A 159 14.50 21.44 9.65
CA LEU A 159 14.04 22.62 10.37
C LEU A 159 15.03 23.06 11.46
N LYS A 160 15.55 22.09 12.24
CA LYS A 160 16.51 22.35 13.32
C LYS A 160 17.81 22.95 12.79
N VAL A 161 18.36 22.42 11.70
CA VAL A 161 19.57 22.94 11.04
C VAL A 161 19.35 24.35 10.47
N ARG A 162 18.12 24.66 10.03
CA ARG A 162 17.75 25.99 9.51
C ARG A 162 17.33 26.97 10.62
N GLY A 163 17.43 26.58 11.89
CA GLY A 163 17.07 27.43 13.03
C GLY A 163 15.58 27.79 13.09
N LYS A 164 14.71 27.04 12.40
CA LYS A 164 13.26 27.27 12.42
C LYS A 164 12.64 26.54 13.63
N PRO A 165 11.64 27.14 14.31
CA PRO A 165 10.96 26.46 15.40
C PRO A 165 10.26 25.19 14.91
N LEU A 166 10.35 24.10 15.68
CA LEU A 166 9.63 22.85 15.40
C LEU A 166 8.14 22.97 15.70
N LEU A 167 7.80 23.77 16.70
CA LEU A 167 6.44 24.06 17.11
C LEU A 167 6.31 25.57 17.24
N ASP A 168 5.50 26.16 16.36
CA ASP A 168 5.19 27.59 16.40
C ASP A 168 3.71 27.75 16.75
N ARG A 169 3.44 28.23 17.97
CA ARG A 169 2.08 28.50 18.44
C ARG A 169 1.59 29.89 18.04
N GLY A 170 2.45 30.74 17.48
CA GLY A 170 2.08 32.10 17.06
C GLY A 170 1.19 32.15 15.82
N ILE A 171 0.99 31.01 15.16
CA ILE A 171 0.15 30.87 13.96
C ILE A 171 -1.29 30.50 14.31
N LEU A 172 -1.55 30.04 15.54
CA LEU A 172 -2.87 29.59 15.97
C LEU A 172 -3.82 30.78 16.15
N ASP A 173 -5.03 30.66 15.62
CA ASP A 173 -6.09 31.66 15.84
C ASP A 173 -6.93 31.36 17.11
N GLU A 174 -7.90 32.21 17.42
CA GLU A 174 -8.77 31.99 18.58
C GLU A 174 -9.61 30.70 18.49
N GLU A 175 -9.96 30.27 17.27
CA GLU A 175 -10.76 29.08 17.04
C GLU A 175 -9.92 27.81 17.26
N ASP A 176 -8.67 27.81 16.82
CA ASP A 176 -7.67 26.77 17.07
C ASP A 176 -7.45 26.59 18.58
N LEU A 177 -7.26 27.68 19.32
CA LEU A 177 -7.04 27.65 20.77
C LEU A 177 -8.26 27.09 21.52
N ARG A 178 -9.48 27.51 21.15
CA ARG A 178 -10.73 26.96 21.72
C ARG A 178 -10.88 25.46 21.42
N THR A 179 -10.49 25.04 20.22
CA THR A 179 -10.53 23.62 19.82
C THR A 179 -9.54 22.79 20.65
N GLU A 180 -8.32 23.32 20.87
CA GLU A 180 -7.30 22.67 21.70
C GLU A 180 -7.75 22.51 23.16
N GLU A 181 -8.45 23.52 23.72
CA GLU A 181 -9.05 23.46 25.06
C GLU A 181 -10.10 22.35 25.18
N GLY A 182 -10.91 22.14 24.14
CA GLY A 182 -11.91 21.08 24.10
C GLY A 182 -11.33 19.67 24.00
N MET A 183 -10.31 19.48 23.15
CA MET A 183 -9.64 18.19 22.97
C MET A 183 -8.15 18.37 22.68
N THR A 184 -7.32 18.11 23.69
CA THR A 184 -5.87 18.17 23.53
C THR A 184 -5.36 17.18 22.49
N LEU A 185 -4.30 17.56 21.77
CA LEU A 185 -3.66 16.71 20.76
C LEU A 185 -3.25 15.34 21.32
N LYS A 186 -2.76 15.28 22.56
CA LYS A 186 -2.41 14.03 23.26
C LYS A 186 -3.61 13.09 23.31
N ARG A 187 -4.77 13.60 23.72
CA ARG A 187 -6.00 12.82 23.81
C ARG A 187 -6.54 12.44 22.44
N ALA A 188 -6.49 13.35 21.47
CA ALA A 188 -6.89 13.09 20.08
C ALA A 188 -6.02 11.99 19.42
N SER A 189 -4.74 11.90 19.79
CA SER A 189 -3.78 10.95 19.24
C SER A 189 -3.85 9.54 19.83
N LEU A 190 -4.64 9.32 20.88
CA LEU A 190 -4.65 8.06 21.65
C LEU A 190 -4.88 6.79 20.80
N PRO A 191 -5.83 6.73 19.85
CA PRO A 191 -6.02 5.53 19.03
C PRO A 191 -4.78 5.18 18.20
N TRP A 192 -4.06 6.19 17.72
CA TRP A 192 -2.84 6.01 16.93
C TRP A 192 -1.69 5.51 17.80
N VAL A 193 -1.52 6.11 18.99
CA VAL A 193 -0.51 5.66 19.96
C VAL A 193 -0.77 4.22 20.37
N ILE A 194 -2.03 3.87 20.67
CA ILE A 194 -2.41 2.48 21.00
C ILE A 194 -2.14 1.55 19.81
N LEU A 195 -2.56 1.93 18.60
CA LEU A 195 -2.33 1.12 17.40
C LEU A 195 -0.85 0.87 17.15
N VAL A 196 -0.01 1.91 17.24
CA VAL A 196 1.45 1.78 17.12
C VAL A 196 1.98 0.81 18.17
N ILE A 197 1.62 1.00 19.45
CA ILE A 197 2.07 0.09 20.52
C ILE A 197 1.66 -1.35 20.24
N LEU A 198 0.42 -1.59 19.80
CA LEU A 198 -0.06 -2.92 19.45
C LEU A 198 0.71 -3.52 18.27
N CYS A 199 0.90 -2.77 17.18
CA CYS A 199 1.67 -3.20 16.01
C CYS A 199 3.11 -3.57 16.37
N PHE A 200 3.78 -2.75 17.18
CA PHE A 200 5.13 -3.02 17.67
C PHE A 200 5.16 -4.24 18.59
N ALA A 201 4.19 -4.37 19.50
CA ALA A 201 4.10 -5.50 20.41
C ALA A 201 3.94 -6.83 19.65
N VAL A 202 2.99 -6.92 18.71
CA VAL A 202 2.75 -8.16 17.96
C VAL A 202 3.85 -8.49 16.94
N THR A 203 4.73 -7.55 16.63
CA THR A 203 5.80 -7.73 15.63
C THR A 203 7.16 -7.98 16.27
N LEU A 204 7.53 -7.22 17.30
CA LEU A 204 8.85 -7.27 17.92
C LEU A 204 8.94 -8.20 19.13
N ILE A 205 7.83 -8.43 19.85
CA ILE A 205 7.83 -9.37 20.97
C ILE A 205 7.66 -10.79 20.40
N ILE A 206 8.78 -11.47 20.14
CA ILE A 206 8.82 -12.77 19.46
C ILE A 206 7.88 -13.81 20.07
N PRO A 207 7.80 -14.00 21.41
CA PRO A 207 6.88 -14.97 22.00
C PRO A 207 5.41 -14.63 21.72
N LEU A 208 5.04 -13.34 21.75
CA LEU A 208 3.68 -12.89 21.44
C LEU A 208 3.36 -13.11 19.97
N LYS A 209 4.29 -12.77 19.07
CA LYS A 209 4.15 -13.03 17.63
C LYS A 209 3.89 -14.52 17.37
N GLN A 210 4.72 -15.40 17.93
CA GLN A 210 4.59 -16.86 17.77
C GLN A 210 3.26 -17.40 18.32
N LEU A 211 2.78 -16.88 19.45
CA LEU A 211 1.48 -17.23 19.99
C LEU A 211 0.33 -16.86 19.05
N LEU A 212 0.37 -15.66 18.46
CA LEU A 212 -0.69 -15.13 17.61
C LEU A 212 -0.75 -15.78 16.22
N ILE A 213 0.41 -16.11 15.63
CA ILE A 213 0.48 -16.70 14.27
C ILE A 213 0.48 -18.24 14.27
N GLY A 214 0.58 -18.87 15.44
CA GLY A 214 0.59 -20.32 15.60
C GLY A 214 -0.63 -20.80 16.38
N PRO A 215 -0.55 -20.98 17.71
CA PRO A 215 -1.65 -21.54 18.51
C PRO A 215 -3.00 -20.79 18.42
N LEU A 216 -2.98 -19.47 18.22
CA LEU A 216 -4.18 -18.64 18.11
C LEU A 216 -4.58 -18.34 16.66
N ASP A 217 -3.87 -18.92 15.69
CA ASP A 217 -4.27 -18.82 14.29
C ASP A 217 -5.54 -19.64 14.05
N LEU A 218 -6.48 -19.02 13.34
CA LEU A 218 -7.66 -19.70 12.83
C LEU A 218 -7.35 -20.16 11.41
N VAL A 219 -6.98 -21.43 11.28
CA VAL A 219 -6.73 -22.09 9.99
C VAL A 219 -8.04 -22.69 9.47
N ILE A 220 -8.48 -22.25 8.30
CA ILE A 220 -9.74 -22.66 7.69
C ILE A 220 -9.45 -23.54 6.49
N GLN A 221 -9.96 -24.77 6.49
CA GLN A 221 -9.95 -25.67 5.35
C GLN A 221 -11.33 -25.68 4.70
N ILE A 222 -11.42 -25.23 3.44
CA ILE A 222 -12.69 -25.16 2.70
C ILE A 222 -12.75 -26.35 1.74
N GLY A 223 -13.48 -27.41 2.12
CA GLY A 223 -13.61 -28.61 1.30
C GLY A 223 -12.25 -29.16 0.82
N ASN A 224 -12.17 -29.49 -0.47
CA ASN A 224 -10.95 -30.00 -1.11
C ASN A 224 -10.04 -28.86 -1.63
N TYR A 225 -10.18 -27.64 -1.13
CA TYR A 225 -9.32 -26.54 -1.55
C TYR A 225 -7.83 -26.90 -1.30
N PRO A 226 -6.91 -26.70 -2.27
CA PRO A 226 -5.58 -27.33 -2.21
C PRO A 226 -4.67 -26.87 -1.07
N ARG A 227 -4.97 -25.73 -0.43
CA ARG A 227 -4.16 -25.17 0.66
C ARG A 227 -5.03 -24.69 1.82
N PRO A 228 -4.74 -25.03 3.07
CA PRO A 228 -5.44 -24.45 4.21
C PRO A 228 -5.21 -22.93 4.26
N ILE A 229 -6.27 -22.17 4.56
CA ILE A 229 -6.22 -20.71 4.64
C ILE A 229 -5.88 -20.31 6.08
N SER A 230 -4.64 -19.88 6.29
CA SER A 230 -4.17 -19.28 7.55
C SER A 230 -4.62 -17.82 7.62
N THR A 231 -5.52 -17.49 8.56
CA THR A 231 -6.09 -16.13 8.65
C THR A 231 -5.21 -15.16 9.44
N LYS A 232 -4.49 -15.69 10.44
CA LYS A 232 -3.69 -14.96 11.43
C LYS A 232 -4.45 -13.78 12.03
N TRP A 233 -5.76 -13.92 12.18
CA TRP A 233 -6.69 -12.79 12.31
C TRP A 233 -6.35 -11.82 13.45
N LEU A 234 -5.79 -12.29 14.58
CA LEU A 234 -5.37 -11.43 15.70
C LEU A 234 -4.06 -10.66 15.47
N TRP A 235 -3.23 -11.13 14.53
CA TRP A 235 -1.97 -10.49 14.16
C TRP A 235 -2.15 -9.41 13.08
N GLN A 236 -3.29 -9.41 12.40
CA GLN A 236 -3.54 -8.56 11.24
C GLN A 236 -3.80 -7.10 11.64
N ALA A 237 -3.22 -6.16 10.87
CA ALA A 237 -3.29 -4.72 11.14
C ALA A 237 -4.73 -4.20 11.29
N TYR A 238 -5.68 -4.72 10.51
CA TYR A 238 -7.09 -4.33 10.59
C TYR A 238 -7.77 -4.72 11.90
N THR A 239 -7.40 -5.88 12.48
CA THR A 239 -7.91 -6.32 13.79
C THR A 239 -7.32 -5.46 14.91
N LEU A 240 -6.02 -5.16 14.82
CA LEU A 240 -5.35 -4.26 15.77
C LEU A 240 -5.95 -2.85 15.73
N MET A 241 -6.29 -2.35 14.54
CA MET A 241 -6.97 -1.07 14.37
C MET A 241 -8.37 -1.07 15.00
N LEU A 242 -9.12 -2.17 14.87
CA LEU A 242 -10.41 -2.33 15.55
C LEU A 242 -10.24 -2.30 17.07
N ILE A 243 -9.28 -3.06 17.60
CA ILE A 243 -8.97 -3.08 19.04
C ILE A 243 -8.56 -1.69 19.53
N ALA A 244 -7.65 -1.02 18.84
CA ALA A 244 -7.21 0.34 19.18
C ALA A 244 -8.37 1.33 19.18
N THR A 245 -9.29 1.21 18.22
CA THR A 245 -10.50 2.03 18.15
C THR A 245 -11.40 1.78 19.36
N LEU A 246 -11.70 0.51 19.68
CA LEU A 246 -12.58 0.15 20.80
C LEU A 246 -11.99 0.58 22.15
N VAL A 247 -10.70 0.35 22.37
CA VAL A 247 -9.99 0.76 23.60
C VAL A 247 -9.97 2.27 23.76
N SER A 248 -10.01 3.04 22.67
CA SER A 248 -9.98 4.50 22.71
C SER A 248 -11.32 5.17 23.02
N ILE A 249 -12.44 4.47 22.83
CA ILE A 249 -13.80 5.04 23.01
C ILE A 249 -14.00 5.68 24.39
N PRO A 250 -13.66 5.01 25.53
CA PRO A 250 -13.85 5.60 26.86
C PRO A 250 -13.09 6.91 27.05
N PHE A 251 -11.93 7.03 26.42
CA PHE A 251 -11.06 8.18 26.56
C PHE A 251 -11.58 9.39 25.79
N PHE A 252 -12.42 9.23 24.76
CA PHE A 252 -12.98 10.37 24.04
C PHE A 252 -14.19 11.02 24.73
N ARG A 253 -14.80 10.38 25.74
CA ARG A 253 -16.03 10.87 26.41
C ARG A 253 -17.11 11.33 25.42
N ARG A 254 -17.29 10.58 24.32
CA ARG A 254 -18.30 10.89 23.30
C ARG A 254 -19.70 10.46 23.73
N ASP A 255 -20.68 11.13 23.18
CA ASP A 255 -22.10 10.83 23.30
C ASP A 255 -22.49 9.57 22.51
N ARG A 256 -23.52 8.86 23.00
CA ARG A 256 -24.04 7.63 22.34
C ARG A 256 -24.50 7.88 20.91
N LYS A 257 -24.97 9.10 20.59
CA LYS A 257 -25.44 9.45 19.26
C LYS A 257 -24.28 9.47 18.26
N THR A 258 -23.14 10.09 18.59
CA THR A 258 -21.95 10.04 17.72
C THR A 258 -21.48 8.61 17.45
N LEU A 259 -21.50 7.71 18.45
CA LEU A 259 -21.14 6.30 18.23
C LEU A 259 -22.12 5.59 17.29
N SER A 260 -23.43 5.79 17.49
CA SER A 260 -24.48 5.23 16.62
C SER A 260 -24.35 5.74 15.18
N ASP A 261 -24.15 7.04 14.99
CA ASP A 261 -23.99 7.66 13.68
C ASP A 261 -22.74 7.15 12.97
N THR A 262 -21.62 7.00 13.71
CA THR A 262 -20.37 6.45 13.19
C THR A 262 -20.56 5.00 12.74
N PHE A 263 -21.19 4.17 13.56
CA PHE A 263 -21.45 2.77 13.23
C PHE A 263 -22.41 2.62 12.04
N SER A 264 -23.47 3.43 11.96
CA SER A 264 -24.41 3.47 10.83
C SER A 264 -23.69 3.84 9.52
N LYS A 265 -22.80 4.84 9.56
CA LYS A 265 -21.98 5.21 8.40
C LYS A 265 -21.03 4.08 8.01
N PHE A 266 -20.38 3.42 8.97
CA PHE A 266 -19.51 2.26 8.72
C PHE A 266 -20.27 1.13 8.00
N MET A 267 -21.42 0.70 8.53
CA MET A 267 -22.22 -0.38 7.94
C MET A 267 -22.73 -0.06 6.53
N LYS A 268 -22.99 1.22 6.22
CA LYS A 268 -23.38 1.65 4.87
C LYS A 268 -22.22 1.67 3.88
N ARG A 269 -20.99 1.95 4.35
CA ARG A 269 -19.82 2.15 3.49
C ARG A 269 -18.96 0.89 3.32
N ALA A 270 -18.82 0.06 4.36
CA ALA A 270 -17.93 -1.10 4.38
C ALA A 270 -18.24 -2.23 3.38
N PRO A 271 -19.51 -2.58 3.07
CA PRO A 271 -19.80 -3.74 2.22
C PRO A 271 -19.27 -3.63 0.79
N ARG A 272 -19.27 -2.43 0.19
CA ARG A 272 -18.87 -2.25 -1.22
C ARG A 272 -17.38 -2.55 -1.43
N PRO A 273 -16.42 -1.98 -0.67
CA PRO A 273 -15.01 -2.33 -0.80
C PRO A 273 -14.72 -3.80 -0.45
N VAL A 274 -15.39 -4.35 0.58
CA VAL A 274 -15.21 -5.75 0.98
C VAL A 274 -15.61 -6.70 -0.14
N LEU A 275 -16.77 -6.48 -0.76
CA LEU A 275 -17.25 -7.30 -1.86
C LEU A 275 -16.35 -7.18 -3.09
N ALA A 276 -15.87 -5.98 -3.41
CA ALA A 276 -14.93 -5.78 -4.51
C ALA A 276 -13.66 -6.61 -4.30
N ALA A 277 -13.00 -6.51 -3.13
CA ALA A 277 -11.83 -7.30 -2.81
C ALA A 277 -12.11 -8.81 -2.89
N ALA A 278 -13.23 -9.27 -2.33
CA ALA A 278 -13.62 -10.69 -2.35
C ALA A 278 -13.78 -11.23 -3.78
N ILE A 279 -14.42 -10.47 -4.68
CA ILE A 279 -14.59 -10.87 -6.09
C ILE A 279 -13.23 -10.96 -6.80
N PHE A 280 -12.30 -10.05 -6.55
CA PHE A 280 -10.98 -10.08 -7.17
C PHE A 280 -10.14 -11.27 -6.71
N PHE A 281 -10.15 -11.59 -5.41
CA PHE A 281 -9.52 -12.82 -4.92
C PHE A 281 -10.19 -14.06 -5.52
N ALA A 282 -11.53 -14.11 -5.58
CA ALA A 282 -12.22 -15.23 -6.22
C ALA A 282 -11.85 -15.37 -7.71
N MET A 283 -11.66 -14.25 -8.43
CA MET A 283 -11.21 -14.26 -9.82
C MET A 283 -9.78 -14.82 -9.95
N ALA A 284 -8.86 -14.43 -9.04
CA ALA A 284 -7.52 -14.99 -8.99
C ALA A 284 -7.54 -16.52 -8.78
N GLU A 285 -8.37 -17.00 -7.85
CA GLU A 285 -8.57 -18.43 -7.62
C GLU A 285 -9.11 -19.14 -8.86
N VAL A 286 -10.12 -18.57 -9.53
CA VAL A 286 -10.67 -19.12 -10.79
C VAL A 286 -9.59 -19.19 -11.87
N MET A 287 -8.79 -18.14 -12.04
CA MET A 287 -7.71 -18.12 -13.03
C MET A 287 -6.66 -19.19 -12.72
N ASN A 288 -6.20 -19.26 -11.47
CA ASN A 288 -5.17 -20.21 -11.03
C ASN A 288 -5.61 -21.66 -11.15
N PHE A 289 -6.86 -21.98 -10.80
CA PHE A 289 -7.40 -23.34 -10.76
C PHE A 289 -8.26 -23.71 -11.98
N SER A 290 -8.37 -22.83 -12.97
CA SER A 290 -9.07 -23.14 -14.23
C SER A 290 -8.49 -24.37 -14.91
N GLY A 291 -9.38 -25.24 -15.39
CA GLY A 291 -9.01 -26.50 -16.06
C GLY A 291 -8.50 -27.60 -15.11
N TYR A 292 -8.34 -27.35 -13.82
CA TYR A 292 -7.98 -28.41 -12.88
C TYR A 292 -9.10 -29.44 -12.79
N PHE A 293 -8.72 -30.69 -12.56
CA PHE A 293 -9.65 -31.80 -12.38
C PHE A 293 -9.32 -32.58 -11.11
N PRO A 294 -10.33 -33.13 -10.40
CA PRO A 294 -10.08 -33.97 -9.25
C PRO A 294 -9.43 -35.29 -9.71
N ALA A 295 -8.27 -35.61 -9.15
CA ALA A 295 -7.65 -36.91 -9.29
C ALA A 295 -8.42 -37.97 -8.48
N VAL A 296 -8.04 -39.24 -8.64
CA VAL A 296 -8.70 -40.40 -8.03
C VAL A 296 -8.69 -40.34 -6.50
N ASP A 297 -7.72 -39.67 -5.90
CA ASP A 297 -7.58 -39.41 -4.47
C ASP A 297 -8.35 -38.16 -3.98
N GLY A 298 -9.05 -37.46 -4.88
CA GLY A 298 -9.78 -36.21 -4.60
C GLY A 298 -8.90 -34.95 -4.62
N THR A 299 -7.61 -35.07 -4.92
CA THR A 299 -6.68 -33.94 -5.05
C THR A 299 -6.91 -33.21 -6.36
N TRP A 300 -6.99 -31.88 -6.34
CA TRP A 300 -7.08 -31.10 -7.59
C TRP A 300 -5.73 -31.12 -8.31
N THR A 301 -5.73 -31.63 -9.53
CA THR A 301 -4.53 -31.75 -10.36
C THR A 301 -4.55 -30.79 -11.53
N PHE A 302 -3.38 -30.29 -11.87
CA PHE A 302 -3.18 -29.40 -13.01
C PHE A 302 -3.56 -30.13 -14.32
N PRO A 303 -4.22 -29.45 -15.30
CA PRO A 303 -4.63 -30.08 -16.55
C PRO A 303 -3.43 -30.67 -17.31
N VAL A 304 -3.62 -31.84 -17.93
CA VAL A 304 -2.58 -32.50 -18.76
C VAL A 304 -2.16 -31.60 -19.93
N ASP A 305 -3.14 -30.94 -20.55
CA ASP A 305 -2.91 -29.89 -21.53
C ASP A 305 -3.00 -28.52 -20.85
N GLY A 306 -1.85 -27.86 -20.71
CA GLY A 306 -1.72 -26.55 -20.06
C GLY A 306 -2.56 -25.45 -20.72
N SER A 307 -2.98 -25.60 -21.98
CA SER A 307 -3.87 -24.63 -22.63
C SER A 307 -5.27 -24.58 -22.03
N ASN A 308 -5.68 -25.62 -21.29
CA ASN A 308 -6.93 -25.63 -20.53
C ASN A 308 -6.86 -24.81 -19.23
N ASN A 309 -5.69 -24.31 -18.85
CA ASN A 309 -5.50 -23.40 -17.73
C ASN A 309 -5.33 -21.96 -18.24
N MET A 310 -6.16 -21.05 -17.73
CA MET A 310 -6.19 -19.64 -18.15
C MET A 310 -4.82 -18.96 -17.98
N ILE A 311 -4.12 -19.22 -16.87
CA ILE A 311 -2.80 -18.61 -16.63
C ILE A 311 -1.80 -19.05 -17.69
N ASN A 312 -1.72 -20.36 -17.96
CA ASN A 312 -0.79 -20.92 -18.95
C ASN A 312 -1.13 -20.49 -20.39
N LEU A 313 -2.42 -20.49 -20.74
CA LEU A 313 -2.88 -20.02 -22.04
C LEU A 313 -2.50 -18.55 -22.26
N LEU A 314 -2.84 -17.68 -21.30
CA LEU A 314 -2.50 -16.25 -21.38
C LEU A 314 -0.99 -16.03 -21.40
N ALA A 315 -0.22 -16.76 -20.58
CA ALA A 315 1.23 -16.66 -20.55
C ALA A 315 1.87 -17.05 -21.89
N THR A 316 1.40 -18.13 -22.52
CA THR A 316 1.87 -18.59 -23.83
C THR A 316 1.52 -17.60 -24.94
N LEU A 317 0.29 -17.07 -24.95
CA LEU A 317 -0.13 -16.07 -25.92
C LEU A 317 0.65 -14.74 -25.74
N THR A 318 0.87 -14.33 -24.50
CA THR A 318 1.58 -13.06 -24.23
C THR A 318 3.07 -13.17 -24.52
N SER A 319 3.71 -14.26 -24.12
CA SER A 319 5.12 -14.51 -24.43
C SER A 319 5.37 -14.63 -25.93
N SER A 320 4.48 -15.28 -26.69
CA SER A 320 4.60 -15.35 -28.14
C SER A 320 4.35 -14.01 -28.85
N ALA A 321 3.40 -13.20 -28.36
CA ALA A 321 3.07 -11.91 -28.96
C ALA A 321 4.10 -10.81 -28.66
N LEU A 322 4.58 -10.74 -27.42
CA LEU A 322 5.47 -9.66 -26.95
C LEU A 322 6.94 -10.11 -26.84
N GLY A 323 7.20 -11.40 -26.65
CA GLY A 323 8.55 -11.93 -26.45
C GLY A 323 9.29 -11.21 -25.33
N THR A 324 10.53 -10.83 -25.60
CA THR A 324 11.41 -10.13 -24.65
C THR A 324 10.92 -8.73 -24.28
N ALA A 325 9.92 -8.16 -24.97
CA ALA A 325 9.36 -6.86 -24.62
C ALA A 325 8.28 -6.93 -23.51
N TYR A 326 7.83 -8.14 -23.13
CA TYR A 326 6.82 -8.32 -22.07
C TYR A 326 7.12 -7.61 -20.73
N PRO A 327 8.37 -7.54 -20.23
CA PRO A 327 8.66 -6.82 -18.99
C PRO A 327 8.21 -5.35 -18.97
N LEU A 328 8.08 -4.70 -20.13
CA LEU A 328 7.57 -3.33 -20.25
C LEU A 328 6.07 -3.20 -19.95
N THR A 329 5.31 -4.29 -19.97
CA THR A 329 3.84 -4.27 -19.81
C THR A 329 3.38 -4.71 -18.42
N ALA A 330 4.20 -5.45 -17.68
CA ALA A 330 3.82 -6.04 -16.39
C ALA A 330 3.37 -5.00 -15.34
N ALA A 331 4.11 -3.90 -15.20
CA ALA A 331 3.72 -2.81 -14.30
C ALA A 331 2.37 -2.16 -14.70
N PHE A 332 2.07 -2.05 -16.00
CA PHE A 332 0.80 -1.50 -16.48
C PHE A 332 -0.38 -2.44 -16.24
N LEU A 333 -0.18 -3.75 -16.31
CA LEU A 333 -1.19 -4.73 -15.91
C LEU A 333 -1.49 -4.63 -14.40
N GLY A 334 -0.44 -4.43 -13.60
CA GLY A 334 -0.57 -4.09 -12.19
C GLY A 334 -1.41 -2.84 -11.96
N LEU A 335 -1.07 -1.75 -12.65
CA LEU A 335 -1.81 -0.49 -12.58
C LEU A 335 -3.29 -0.67 -12.94
N LEU A 336 -3.59 -1.44 -13.99
CA LEU A 336 -4.96 -1.74 -14.42
C LEU A 336 -5.71 -2.54 -13.34
N ALA A 337 -5.13 -3.62 -12.82
CA ALA A 337 -5.78 -4.42 -11.77
C ALA A 337 -5.98 -3.62 -10.48
N GLY A 338 -4.99 -2.82 -10.09
CA GLY A 338 -5.08 -1.94 -8.92
C GLY A 338 -6.14 -0.86 -9.09
N PHE A 339 -6.32 -0.32 -10.31
CA PHE A 339 -7.33 0.70 -10.61
C PHE A 339 -8.74 0.14 -10.44
N ILE A 340 -9.00 -1.04 -11.01
CA ILE A 340 -10.33 -1.67 -10.98
C ILE A 340 -10.66 -2.20 -9.58
N SER A 341 -9.70 -2.87 -8.92
CA SER A 341 -9.91 -3.47 -7.59
C SER A 341 -9.80 -2.47 -6.44
N GLY A 342 -9.03 -1.39 -6.62
CA GLY A 342 -8.61 -0.50 -5.56
C GLY A 342 -7.54 -1.09 -4.62
N SER A 343 -6.90 -2.21 -4.97
CA SER A 343 -6.02 -2.98 -4.08
C SER A 343 -4.78 -3.53 -4.81
N GLU A 344 -3.59 -3.15 -4.32
CA GLU A 344 -2.34 -3.76 -4.77
C GLU A 344 -2.32 -5.27 -4.46
N THR A 345 -2.76 -5.66 -3.26
CA THR A 345 -2.81 -7.07 -2.84
C THR A 345 -3.62 -7.92 -3.81
N SER A 346 -4.72 -7.39 -4.33
CA SER A 346 -5.56 -8.09 -5.30
C SER A 346 -4.89 -8.20 -6.67
N ALA A 347 -4.18 -7.16 -7.13
CA ALA A 347 -3.37 -7.22 -8.36
C ALA A 347 -2.23 -8.24 -8.25
N ILE A 348 -1.56 -8.29 -7.09
CA ILE A 348 -0.53 -9.28 -6.79
C ILE A 348 -1.13 -10.69 -6.81
N ALA A 349 -2.22 -10.94 -6.08
CA ALA A 349 -2.84 -12.26 -6.01
C ALA A 349 -3.28 -12.76 -7.40
N MET A 350 -3.80 -11.87 -8.24
CA MET A 350 -4.33 -12.23 -9.55
C MET A 350 -3.26 -12.51 -10.60
N PHE A 351 -2.14 -11.79 -10.59
CA PHE A 351 -1.19 -11.82 -11.70
C PHE A 351 0.21 -12.34 -11.35
N THR A 352 0.56 -12.58 -10.08
CA THR A 352 1.92 -13.06 -9.73
C THR A 352 2.29 -14.35 -10.47
N ARG A 353 1.40 -15.36 -10.46
CA ARG A 353 1.64 -16.61 -11.20
C ARG A 353 1.72 -16.37 -12.70
N TYR A 354 0.83 -15.56 -13.27
CA TYR A 354 0.86 -15.21 -14.69
C TYR A 354 2.17 -14.54 -15.12
N HIS A 355 2.69 -13.60 -14.34
CA HIS A 355 3.98 -12.97 -14.59
C HIS A 355 5.14 -13.96 -14.46
N HIS A 356 5.07 -14.89 -13.50
CA HIS A 356 6.06 -15.95 -13.37
C HIS A 356 6.13 -16.82 -14.62
N GLU A 357 5.01 -17.44 -15.00
CA GLU A 357 4.94 -18.35 -16.15
C GLU A 357 5.36 -17.65 -17.46
N THR A 358 4.89 -16.42 -17.68
CA THR A 358 5.27 -15.66 -18.89
C THR A 358 6.76 -15.34 -18.91
N SER A 359 7.36 -15.02 -17.76
CA SER A 359 8.79 -14.70 -17.66
C SER A 359 9.66 -15.93 -17.91
N VAL A 360 9.25 -17.10 -17.43
CA VAL A 360 9.95 -18.37 -17.69
C VAL A 360 9.99 -18.67 -19.18
N LEU A 361 8.87 -18.48 -19.90
CA LEU A 361 8.78 -18.73 -21.34
C LEU A 361 9.70 -17.83 -22.18
N ILE A 362 10.01 -16.62 -21.73
CA ILE A 362 10.86 -15.66 -22.45
C ILE A 362 12.29 -15.58 -21.87
N GLY A 363 12.62 -16.35 -20.84
CA GLY A 363 13.92 -16.33 -20.17
C GLY A 363 14.19 -15.05 -19.35
N ALA A 364 13.16 -14.39 -18.85
CA ALA A 364 13.26 -13.22 -17.97
C ALA A 364 13.27 -13.61 -16.49
N ASN A 365 13.85 -12.77 -15.64
CA ASN A 365 13.78 -12.89 -14.19
C ASN A 365 12.34 -12.69 -13.71
N SER A 366 11.67 -13.79 -13.37
CA SER A 366 10.26 -13.77 -12.96
C SER A 366 9.99 -12.96 -11.70
N MET A 367 10.94 -12.88 -10.76
CA MET A 367 10.73 -12.14 -9.51
C MET A 367 10.66 -10.64 -9.80
N VAL A 368 11.58 -10.13 -10.62
CA VAL A 368 11.64 -8.73 -11.04
C VAL A 368 10.37 -8.33 -11.79
N VAL A 369 9.95 -9.14 -12.77
CA VAL A 369 8.74 -8.90 -13.57
C VAL A 369 7.48 -8.95 -12.71
N ALA A 370 7.32 -9.98 -11.88
CA ALA A 370 6.16 -10.12 -11.01
C ALA A 370 6.10 -9.02 -9.92
N ALA A 371 7.24 -8.57 -9.40
CA ALA A 371 7.29 -7.46 -8.44
C ALA A 371 6.84 -6.15 -9.09
N SER A 372 7.20 -5.90 -10.36
CA SER A 372 6.79 -4.69 -11.09
C SER A 372 5.26 -4.55 -11.19
N ASN A 373 4.53 -5.67 -11.28
CA ASN A 373 3.07 -5.71 -11.25
C ASN A 373 2.52 -5.22 -9.90
N GLY A 374 3.11 -5.64 -8.78
CA GLY A 374 2.70 -5.11 -7.49
C GLY A 374 2.99 -3.61 -7.36
N VAL A 375 4.17 -3.14 -7.78
CA VAL A 375 4.49 -1.70 -7.80
C VAL A 375 3.47 -0.90 -8.62
N GLY A 376 3.13 -1.37 -9.82
CA GLY A 376 2.07 -0.77 -10.64
C GLY A 376 0.71 -0.78 -9.95
N GLY A 377 0.35 -1.89 -9.30
CA GLY A 377 -0.89 -2.02 -8.52
C GLY A 377 -0.98 -1.04 -7.34
N GLY A 378 0.15 -0.79 -6.67
CA GLY A 378 0.25 0.23 -5.61
C GLY A 378 0.00 1.64 -6.13
N LEU A 379 0.63 1.99 -7.26
CA LEU A 379 0.49 3.28 -7.96
C LEU A 379 -0.93 3.56 -8.49
N ALA A 380 -1.79 2.54 -8.57
CA ALA A 380 -3.17 2.70 -9.00
C ALA A 380 -4.09 3.28 -7.91
N SER A 381 -3.61 3.38 -6.68
CA SER A 381 -4.39 3.84 -5.52
C SER A 381 -4.96 5.24 -5.72
N VAL A 382 -4.20 6.16 -6.31
CA VAL A 382 -4.66 7.51 -6.68
C VAL A 382 -5.70 7.53 -7.82
N LEU A 383 -5.86 6.42 -8.55
CA LEU A 383 -6.81 6.30 -9.66
C LEU A 383 -8.13 5.66 -9.27
N SER A 384 -8.14 4.84 -8.20
CA SER A 384 -9.29 4.04 -7.82
C SER A 384 -10.49 4.90 -7.43
N PRO A 385 -11.63 4.82 -8.16
CA PRO A 385 -12.80 5.64 -7.87
C PRO A 385 -13.31 5.45 -6.44
N ALA A 386 -13.28 4.21 -5.93
CA ALA A 386 -13.75 3.91 -4.58
C ALA A 386 -12.90 4.60 -3.49
N LYS A 387 -11.57 4.65 -3.65
CA LYS A 387 -10.67 5.33 -2.70
C LYS A 387 -10.86 6.83 -2.73
N ILE A 388 -10.89 7.43 -3.92
CA ILE A 388 -11.04 8.87 -4.09
C ILE A 388 -12.43 9.35 -3.64
N GLN A 389 -13.49 8.60 -3.95
CA GLN A 389 -14.84 8.90 -3.47
C GLN A 389 -14.92 8.85 -1.93
N ASN A 390 -14.28 7.86 -1.30
CA ASN A 390 -14.25 7.80 0.16
C ASN A 390 -13.52 9.01 0.76
N ALA A 391 -12.40 9.45 0.18
CA ALA A 391 -11.69 10.63 0.61
C ALA A 391 -12.53 11.92 0.47
N ALA A 392 -13.15 12.12 -0.70
CA ALA A 392 -14.03 13.24 -0.96
C ALA A 392 -15.24 13.28 -0.01
N ALA A 393 -15.79 12.11 0.31
CA ALA A 393 -16.91 11.94 1.24
C ALA A 393 -16.57 12.15 2.71
N VAL A 394 -15.29 12.25 3.09
CA VAL A 394 -14.85 12.57 4.46
C VAL A 394 -14.80 14.08 4.69
N ILE A 395 -14.64 14.86 3.61
CA ILE A 395 -14.61 16.32 3.65
C ILE A 395 -15.87 16.97 3.04
N ASP A 396 -16.92 16.18 2.83
CA ASP A 396 -18.19 16.62 2.23
C ASP A 396 -18.04 17.31 0.87
N LYS A 397 -17.15 16.78 0.03
CA LYS A 397 -16.86 17.27 -1.35
C LYS A 397 -17.03 16.18 -2.40
N ILE A 398 -18.04 15.32 -2.25
CA ILE A 398 -18.41 14.34 -3.29
C ILE A 398 -18.67 15.07 -4.61
N GLY A 399 -18.14 14.55 -5.72
CA GLY A 399 -18.21 15.16 -7.05
C GLY A 399 -16.86 15.67 -7.58
N ILE A 400 -15.84 15.82 -6.74
CA ILE A 400 -14.49 16.24 -7.17
C ILE A 400 -13.60 15.07 -7.64
N GLU A 401 -14.11 13.83 -7.62
CA GLU A 401 -13.31 12.62 -7.85
C GLU A 401 -12.67 12.63 -9.25
N GLY A 402 -13.42 13.03 -10.27
CA GLY A 402 -12.93 13.10 -11.64
C GLY A 402 -11.78 14.10 -11.82
N GLU A 403 -11.80 15.20 -11.06
CA GLU A 403 -10.71 16.19 -11.08
C GLU A 403 -9.45 15.63 -10.43
N VAL A 404 -9.58 15.01 -9.26
CA VAL A 404 -8.46 14.34 -8.57
C VAL A 404 -7.86 13.24 -9.44
N ILE A 405 -8.69 12.37 -10.02
CA ILE A 405 -8.25 11.27 -10.88
C ILE A 405 -7.49 11.82 -12.10
N ARG A 406 -7.92 12.94 -12.70
CA ARG A 406 -7.22 13.55 -13.85
C ARG A 406 -5.76 13.90 -13.53
N TYR A 407 -5.50 14.46 -12.35
CA TYR A 407 -4.12 14.72 -11.90
C TYR A 407 -3.39 13.43 -11.53
N GLY A 408 -4.08 12.50 -10.85
CA GLY A 408 -3.54 11.20 -10.47
C GLY A 408 -3.06 10.37 -11.65
N VAL A 409 -3.82 10.32 -12.75
CA VAL A 409 -3.49 9.54 -13.96
C VAL A 409 -2.12 9.90 -14.50
N VAL A 410 -1.80 11.20 -14.58
CA VAL A 410 -0.50 11.66 -15.09
C VAL A 410 0.64 11.08 -14.26
N VAL A 411 0.54 11.19 -12.93
CA VAL A 411 1.60 10.73 -12.05
C VAL A 411 1.69 9.20 -12.04
N ALA A 412 0.56 8.51 -11.92
CA ALA A 412 0.51 7.06 -11.90
C ALA A 412 1.07 6.44 -13.18
N VAL A 413 0.72 6.98 -14.36
CA VAL A 413 1.24 6.51 -15.65
C VAL A 413 2.74 6.78 -15.77
N LEU A 414 3.22 7.97 -15.39
CA LEU A 414 4.65 8.29 -15.44
C LEU A 414 5.49 7.39 -14.52
N MET A 415 5.01 7.15 -13.29
CA MET A 415 5.69 6.27 -12.35
C MET A 415 5.62 4.81 -12.79
N THR A 416 4.49 4.37 -13.34
CA THR A 416 4.35 3.02 -13.91
C THR A 416 5.28 2.82 -15.10
N LEU A 417 5.43 3.84 -15.96
CA LEU A 417 6.39 3.82 -17.06
C LEU A 417 7.83 3.73 -16.54
N ALA A 418 8.18 4.49 -15.50
CA ALA A 418 9.50 4.39 -14.86
C ALA A 418 9.75 2.97 -14.31
N THR A 419 8.77 2.38 -13.61
CA THR A 419 8.81 0.99 -13.15
C THR A 419 8.99 0.03 -14.32
N ALA A 420 8.24 0.18 -15.41
CA ALA A 420 8.33 -0.68 -16.60
C ALA A 420 9.72 -0.62 -17.24
N ILE A 421 10.30 0.57 -17.38
CA ILE A 421 11.66 0.76 -17.91
C ILE A 421 12.69 0.08 -17.00
N MET A 422 12.61 0.29 -15.68
CA MET A 422 13.50 -0.37 -14.71
C MET A 422 13.36 -1.90 -14.79
N THR A 423 12.13 -2.40 -14.89
CA THR A 423 11.83 -3.82 -15.04
C THR A 423 12.49 -4.39 -16.29
N MET A 424 12.37 -3.71 -17.43
CA MET A 424 12.99 -4.15 -18.69
C MET A 424 14.52 -4.20 -18.61
N LEU A 425 15.13 -3.22 -17.94
CA LEU A 425 16.59 -3.18 -17.75
C LEU A 425 17.09 -4.33 -16.85
N TRP A 426 16.29 -4.74 -15.87
CA TRP A 426 16.66 -5.76 -14.89
C TRP A 426 16.18 -7.17 -15.27
N ALA A 427 15.17 -7.30 -16.13
CA ALA A 427 14.54 -8.57 -16.47
C ALA A 427 15.51 -9.59 -17.09
N PHE A 428 16.55 -9.13 -17.78
CA PHE A 428 17.56 -10.00 -18.40
C PHE A 428 18.97 -9.77 -17.84
N GLY A 429 19.10 -8.83 -16.89
CA GLY A 429 20.37 -8.44 -16.29
C GLY A 429 20.54 -9.06 -14.90
N GLY A 430 21.01 -10.31 -14.86
CA GLY A 430 21.45 -10.97 -13.62
C GLY A 430 20.75 -12.29 -13.34
N GLY A 431 21.54 -13.38 -13.41
CA GLY A 431 21.30 -14.64 -12.71
C GLY A 431 22.12 -14.73 -11.43
#